data_AF-A0A9P7P577-F1
#
_entry.id   AF-A0A9P7P577-F1
#
_cell.length_a   1.000
_cell.length_b   1.000
_cell.length_c   1.000
_cell.angle_alpha   90.00
_cell.angle_beta   90.00
_cell.angle_gamma   90.00
#
_symmetry.space_group_name_H-M   'P 1'
#
loop_
_entity.id
_entity.type
_entity.pdbx_description
1 polymer ?
#
loop_
_entity_poly.entity_id
_entity_poly.type
_entity_poly.pdbx_seq_one_letter_code
_entity_poly.pdbx_strand_id
1 'polypeptide(L)'
;MSSTPLLGGSNLPAPVIMQDHPVFLRASHSAWQWIDQKALVASRGTVLGYLVAAASMTIHYKMTEEKEGTGLSNLFNFSTICSALTFIYHLITFAWTYTHMYHPEPSEVEGRLARLIIKAMSLPENMGSPRKQFYFQLFHSATTVFCFMNSVIYWFITRQHDAAAAALAVGSEVAVNLVKATSGTPISDLLGEGWFKTFVMINLHAANSLIMVVEIFFFNSIKPALVNVGSHMLSLMGLSGAYLAWGAVGKSVTGEYPFFWMDEAQVGSKEAVSLYSIGFVLLAPMMYILMHGFIGIREILTRPGNRTDH
;
A
#
# COMPACT_ATOMS: atom_id res chain seq x y z
N MET A 1 15.21 19.16 42.14
CA MET A 1 16.48 19.88 41.96
C MET A 1 17.52 18.91 41.40
N SER A 2 18.10 19.26 40.25
CA SER A 2 19.50 19.01 39.80
C SER A 2 19.98 17.53 39.73
N SER A 3 20.02 16.88 38.54
CA SER A 3 21.15 16.83 37.57
C SER A 3 22.47 16.32 38.20
N THR A 4 23.21 15.33 37.65
CA THR A 4 23.79 15.24 36.29
C THR A 4 24.49 13.84 36.16
N PRO A 5 25.18 13.47 35.06
CA PRO A 5 25.21 12.13 34.49
C PRO A 5 26.56 11.43 34.70
N LEU A 6 26.65 10.13 34.41
CA LEU A 6 27.93 9.43 34.32
C LEU A 6 27.97 8.61 33.03
N LEU A 7 28.59 9.21 32.00
CA LEU A 7 29.75 8.69 31.27
C LEU A 7 29.98 9.54 30.00
N GLY A 8 30.46 10.76 30.19
CA GLY A 8 31.26 11.46 29.19
C GLY A 8 32.73 11.22 29.54
N GLY A 9 33.45 10.41 28.74
CA GLY A 9 34.81 10.05 29.10
C GLY A 9 35.51 9.04 28.21
N SER A 10 35.34 9.12 26.88
CA SER A 10 36.34 8.61 25.93
C SER A 10 35.97 9.10 24.54
N ASN A 11 36.93 9.69 23.83
CA ASN A 11 36.87 10.07 22.41
C ASN A 11 36.77 8.84 21.49
N LEU A 12 35.82 7.96 21.75
CA LEU A 12 35.32 7.00 20.78
C LEU A 12 34.24 7.74 19.99
N PRO A 13 34.19 7.62 18.65
CA PRO A 13 33.02 8.05 17.93
C PRO A 13 31.82 7.42 18.63
N ALA A 14 30.84 8.23 19.03
CA ALA A 14 29.56 7.72 19.50
C ALA A 14 29.16 6.60 18.55
N PRO A 15 28.77 5.41 19.03
CA PRO A 15 28.33 4.36 18.12
C PRO A 15 27.33 5.00 17.17
N VAL A 16 27.64 4.97 15.87
CA VAL A 16 26.85 5.61 14.80
C VAL A 16 25.41 5.07 14.77
N ILE A 17 25.11 4.07 15.60
CA ILE A 17 23.79 3.70 16.08
C ILE A 17 23.32 4.69 17.15
N MET A 18 23.07 5.95 16.77
CA MET A 18 22.04 6.72 17.49
C MET A 18 20.80 5.83 17.42
N GLN A 19 20.33 5.30 18.56
CA GLN A 19 19.31 4.26 18.64
C GLN A 19 18.06 4.66 17.84
N ASP A 20 18.03 4.28 16.57
CA ASP A 20 16.91 4.56 15.71
C ASP A 20 15.72 3.77 16.26
N HIS A 21 14.61 4.46 16.54
CA HIS A 21 13.43 3.79 17.08
C HIS A 21 13.02 2.59 16.20
N PRO A 22 12.60 1.47 16.81
CA PRO A 22 12.14 0.30 16.07
C PRO A 22 10.99 0.67 15.12
N VAL A 23 10.90 -0.04 14.00
CA VAL A 23 9.94 0.25 12.92
C VAL A 23 8.48 0.34 13.40
N PHE A 24 8.11 -0.43 14.42
CA PHE A 24 6.78 -0.41 15.02
C PHE A 24 6.43 0.96 15.62
N LEU A 25 7.36 1.54 16.38
CA LEU A 25 7.18 2.88 16.95
C LEU A 25 7.18 3.94 15.84
N ARG A 26 8.03 3.79 14.82
CA ARG A 26 8.03 4.69 13.68
C ARG A 26 6.72 4.66 12.89
N ALA A 27 6.07 3.50 12.80
CA ALA A 27 4.75 3.38 12.21
C ALA A 27 3.69 4.13 13.05
N SER A 28 3.87 4.18 14.37
CA SER A 28 2.94 4.82 15.29
C SER A 28 3.15 6.32 15.50
N HIS A 29 4.21 6.90 14.94
CA HIS A 29 4.62 8.29 15.12
C HIS A 29 4.84 9.01 13.79
N SER A 30 4.29 10.21 13.67
CA SER A 30 4.50 11.08 12.51
C SER A 30 5.95 11.56 12.43
N ALA A 31 6.44 11.80 11.21
CA ALA A 31 7.71 12.48 10.99
C ALA A 31 7.63 14.00 11.25
N TRP A 32 6.42 14.56 11.34
CA TRP A 32 6.20 15.99 11.51
C TRP A 32 6.00 16.36 12.97
N GLN A 33 6.76 17.35 13.44
CA GLN A 33 6.65 17.85 14.82
C GLN A 33 5.32 18.55 15.11
N TRP A 34 4.62 19.03 14.08
CA TRP A 34 3.33 19.72 14.22
C TRP A 34 2.13 18.77 14.25
N ILE A 35 2.32 17.49 13.92
CA ILE A 35 1.28 16.46 14.08
C ILE A 35 1.48 15.81 15.45
N ASP A 36 0.65 16.20 16.41
CA ASP A 36 0.65 15.55 17.72
C ASP A 36 0.01 14.16 17.66
N GLN A 37 0.21 13.36 18.72
CA GLN A 37 -0.28 11.99 18.77
C GLN A 37 -1.82 11.91 18.67
N LYS A 38 -2.53 12.91 19.21
CA LYS A 38 -4.00 13.00 19.15
C LYS A 38 -4.49 13.19 17.72
N ALA A 39 -3.92 14.15 17.00
CA ALA A 39 -4.22 14.40 15.60
C ALA A 39 -3.89 13.16 14.75
N LEU A 40 -2.78 12.47 15.03
CA LEU A 40 -2.40 11.25 14.33
C LEU A 40 -3.39 10.09 14.56
N VAL A 41 -3.86 9.87 15.80
CA VAL A 41 -4.90 8.88 16.07
C VAL A 41 -6.18 9.22 15.31
N ALA A 42 -6.60 10.49 15.35
CA ALA A 42 -7.81 10.95 14.66
C ALA A 42 -7.67 10.77 13.13
N SER A 43 -6.54 11.16 12.54
CA SER A 43 -6.32 11.03 11.10
C SER A 43 -6.29 9.57 10.62
N ARG A 44 -5.61 8.68 11.38
CA ARG A 44 -5.62 7.24 11.12
C ARG A 44 -7.04 6.65 11.25
N GLY A 45 -7.81 7.10 12.24
CA GLY A 45 -9.21 6.72 12.41
C GLY A 45 -10.09 7.14 11.23
N THR A 46 -9.91 8.36 10.73
CA THR A 46 -10.62 8.87 9.54
C THR A 46 -10.30 8.04 8.29
N VAL A 47 -9.02 7.73 8.05
CA VAL A 47 -8.63 6.86 6.93
C VAL A 47 -9.19 5.45 7.07
N LEU A 48 -9.18 4.89 8.28
CA LEU A 48 -9.77 3.57 8.51
C LEU A 48 -11.29 3.58 8.28
N GLY A 49 -11.99 4.61 8.74
CA GLY A 49 -13.42 4.80 8.48
C GLY A 49 -13.73 4.91 6.99
N TYR A 50 -12.90 5.67 6.25
CA TYR A 50 -12.98 5.76 4.79
C TYR A 50 -12.81 4.39 4.12
N LEU A 51 -11.78 3.63 4.52
CA LEU A 51 -11.51 2.30 3.94
C LEU A 51 -12.68 1.33 4.18
N VAL A 52 -13.32 1.36 5.36
CA VAL A 52 -14.51 0.54 5.65
C VAL A 52 -15.69 0.95 4.77
N ALA A 53 -15.95 2.25 4.62
CA ALA A 53 -17.02 2.75 3.77
C ALA A 53 -16.78 2.38 2.29
N ALA A 54 -15.58 2.62 1.79
CA ALA A 54 -15.18 2.29 0.42
C ALA A 54 -15.24 0.78 0.15
N ALA A 55 -14.81 -0.06 1.11
CA ALA A 55 -14.93 -1.51 1.01
C ALA A 55 -16.39 -1.96 0.96
N SER A 56 -17.26 -1.39 1.80
CA SER A 56 -18.69 -1.71 1.82
C SER A 56 -19.36 -1.36 0.49
N MET A 57 -19.06 -0.17 -0.07
CA MET A 57 -19.55 0.26 -1.38
C MET A 57 -19.02 -0.63 -2.51
N THR A 58 -17.74 -1.01 -2.46
CA THR A 58 -17.13 -1.91 -3.46
C THR A 58 -17.75 -3.30 -3.42
N ILE A 59 -17.95 -3.87 -2.23
CA ILE A 59 -18.61 -5.18 -2.06
C ILE A 59 -20.04 -5.10 -2.61
N HIS A 60 -20.79 -4.04 -2.29
CA HIS A 60 -22.12 -3.83 -2.83
C HIS A 60 -22.11 -3.82 -4.35
N TYR A 61 -21.29 -2.96 -4.97
CA TYR A 61 -21.14 -2.87 -6.43
C TYR A 61 -20.84 -4.23 -7.07
N LYS A 62 -19.87 -4.97 -6.52
CA LYS A 62 -19.44 -6.28 -7.00
C LYS A 62 -20.49 -7.38 -6.85
N MET A 63 -21.43 -7.24 -5.91
CA MET A 63 -22.48 -8.22 -5.68
C MET A 63 -23.78 -7.92 -6.44
N THR A 64 -24.05 -6.64 -6.73
CA THR A 64 -25.35 -6.22 -7.27
C THR A 64 -25.30 -5.70 -8.71
N GLU A 65 -24.20 -5.06 -9.12
CA GLU A 65 -24.11 -4.37 -10.41
C GLU A 65 -23.12 -5.05 -11.37
N GLU A 66 -22.01 -5.59 -10.87
CA GLU A 66 -21.02 -6.32 -11.67
C GLU A 66 -21.46 -7.79 -11.79
N LYS A 67 -21.89 -8.21 -12.99
CA LYS A 67 -22.29 -9.60 -13.29
C LYS A 67 -21.16 -10.44 -13.90
N GLU A 68 -19.93 -9.95 -13.89
CA GLU A 68 -18.80 -10.66 -14.49
C GLU A 68 -18.22 -11.69 -13.51
N GLY A 69 -18.26 -12.96 -13.92
CA GLY A 69 -17.64 -14.06 -13.22
C GLY A 69 -18.44 -14.65 -12.05
N THR A 70 -17.88 -15.71 -11.46
CA THR A 70 -18.36 -16.26 -10.19
C THR A 70 -17.98 -15.29 -9.06
N GLY A 71 -18.84 -15.03 -8.07
CA GLY A 71 -18.55 -14.04 -7.01
C GLY A 71 -17.22 -14.22 -6.25
N LEU A 72 -16.60 -15.41 -6.37
CA LEU A 72 -15.28 -15.74 -5.83
C LEU A 72 -14.10 -15.17 -6.65
N SER A 73 -14.29 -14.79 -7.93
CA SER A 73 -13.27 -14.18 -8.80
C SER A 73 -12.65 -12.95 -8.15
N ASN A 74 -13.47 -12.21 -7.41
CA ASN A 74 -13.09 -11.02 -6.67
C ASN A 74 -12.00 -11.27 -5.61
N LEU A 75 -11.87 -12.48 -5.07
CA LEU A 75 -10.82 -12.82 -4.10
C LEU A 75 -9.44 -12.99 -4.74
N PHE A 76 -9.39 -13.20 -6.06
CA PHE A 76 -8.16 -13.38 -6.82
C PHE A 76 -7.70 -12.08 -7.49
N ASN A 77 -8.56 -11.06 -7.54
CA ASN A 77 -8.27 -9.76 -8.13
C ASN A 77 -7.18 -9.01 -7.36
N PHE A 78 -6.17 -8.53 -8.08
CA PHE A 78 -5.04 -7.79 -7.49
C PHE A 78 -5.50 -6.55 -6.71
N SER A 79 -6.45 -5.79 -7.26
CA SER A 79 -6.98 -4.57 -6.63
C SER A 79 -7.68 -4.87 -5.31
N THR A 80 -8.39 -5.99 -5.21
CA THR A 80 -9.04 -6.44 -3.97
C THR A 80 -8.00 -6.85 -2.92
N ILE A 81 -6.93 -7.55 -3.32
CA ILE A 81 -5.82 -7.87 -2.42
C ILE A 81 -5.12 -6.59 -1.94
N CYS A 82 -4.86 -5.61 -2.83
CA CYS A 82 -4.29 -4.32 -2.43
C CYS A 82 -5.18 -3.61 -1.41
N SER A 83 -6.49 -3.51 -1.66
CA SER A 83 -7.43 -2.92 -0.71
C SER A 83 -7.40 -3.64 0.65
N ALA A 84 -7.33 -4.97 0.66
CA ALA A 84 -7.24 -5.75 1.89
C ALA A 84 -5.93 -5.50 2.64
N LEU A 85 -4.79 -5.46 1.93
CA LEU A 85 -3.48 -5.16 2.52
C LEU A 85 -3.45 -3.74 3.11
N THR A 86 -3.98 -2.75 2.40
CA THR A 86 -4.10 -1.36 2.87
C THR A 86 -4.99 -1.28 4.11
N PHE A 87 -6.15 -1.94 4.10
CA PHE A 87 -7.05 -2.00 5.25
C PHE A 87 -6.35 -2.62 6.47
N ILE A 88 -5.70 -3.78 6.31
CA ILE A 88 -5.00 -4.48 7.40
C ILE A 88 -3.86 -3.60 7.93
N TYR A 89 -3.09 -2.95 7.06
CA TYR A 89 -2.02 -2.04 7.46
C TYR A 89 -2.55 -0.86 8.29
N HIS A 90 -3.60 -0.20 7.83
CA HIS A 90 -4.20 0.92 8.56
C HIS A 90 -4.89 0.49 9.85
N LEU A 91 -5.48 -0.70 9.90
CA LEU A 91 -6.04 -1.27 11.12
C LEU A 91 -4.94 -1.52 12.17
N ILE A 92 -3.84 -2.16 11.78
CA ILE A 92 -2.70 -2.44 12.67
C ILE A 92 -2.09 -1.14 13.19
N THR A 93 -1.77 -0.21 12.29
CA THR A 93 -1.12 1.06 12.68
C THR A 93 -2.04 1.95 13.49
N PHE A 94 -3.34 2.01 13.19
CA PHE A 94 -4.33 2.67 14.05
C PHE A 94 -4.37 2.06 15.45
N ALA A 95 -4.46 0.72 15.54
CA ALA A 95 -4.48 0.01 16.82
C ALA A 95 -3.23 0.31 17.65
N TRP A 96 -2.04 0.28 17.03
CA TRP A 96 -0.80 0.63 17.71
C TRP A 96 -0.74 2.09 18.12
N THR A 97 -1.08 3.05 17.25
CA THR A 97 -1.09 4.48 17.60
C THR A 97 -2.07 4.77 18.74
N TYR A 98 -3.27 4.17 18.70
CA TYR A 98 -4.30 4.32 19.72
C TYR A 98 -3.85 3.74 21.07
N THR A 99 -3.44 2.47 21.09
CA THR A 99 -3.02 1.80 22.33
C THR A 99 -1.75 2.41 22.89
N HIS A 100 -0.79 2.82 22.06
CA HIS A 100 0.42 3.50 22.51
C HIS A 100 0.11 4.84 23.20
N MET A 101 -0.98 5.52 22.81
CA MET A 101 -1.39 6.79 23.41
C MET A 101 -2.25 6.61 24.66
N TYR A 102 -3.28 5.76 24.61
CA TYR A 102 -4.29 5.64 25.67
C TYR A 102 -4.04 4.48 26.65
N HIS A 103 -3.26 3.48 26.25
CA HIS A 103 -2.97 2.28 27.03
C HIS A 103 -1.47 1.93 26.95
N PRO A 104 -0.57 2.81 27.42
CA PRO A 104 0.88 2.60 27.33
C PRO A 104 1.32 1.34 28.07
N GLU A 105 0.58 0.94 29.12
CA GLU A 105 0.79 -0.29 29.87
C GLU A 105 -0.44 -1.21 29.75
N PRO A 106 -0.50 -2.10 28.74
CA PRO A 106 -1.63 -3.01 28.54
C PRO A 106 -1.94 -3.92 29.73
N SER A 107 -0.96 -4.16 30.61
CA SER A 107 -1.09 -4.99 31.82
C SER A 107 -1.98 -4.37 32.88
N GLU A 108 -2.10 -3.04 32.91
CA GLU A 108 -2.87 -2.31 33.93
C GLU A 108 -4.36 -2.27 33.62
N VAL A 109 -4.77 -2.69 32.42
CA VAL A 109 -6.18 -2.72 32.02
C VAL A 109 -6.97 -3.72 32.89
N GLU A 110 -8.04 -3.22 33.50
CA GLU A 110 -8.99 -4.01 34.29
C GLU A 110 -9.84 -4.93 33.39
N GLY A 111 -10.07 -6.16 33.84
CA GLY A 111 -10.86 -7.15 33.11
C GLY A 111 -10.05 -8.02 32.14
N ARG A 112 -10.27 -9.35 32.22
CA ARG A 112 -9.52 -10.35 31.44
C ARG A 112 -9.71 -10.20 29.92
N LEU A 113 -10.94 -9.92 29.49
CA LEU A 113 -11.28 -9.77 28.07
C LEU A 113 -10.71 -8.46 27.51
N ALA A 114 -10.91 -7.34 28.21
CA ALA A 114 -10.39 -6.04 27.80
C ALA A 114 -8.85 -6.07 27.71
N ARG A 115 -8.17 -6.65 28.71
CA ARG A 115 -6.72 -6.84 28.69
C ARG A 115 -6.25 -7.68 27.49
N LEU A 116 -6.97 -8.74 27.14
CA LEU A 116 -6.63 -9.58 25.98
C LEU A 116 -6.75 -8.80 24.68
N ILE A 117 -7.83 -8.03 24.51
CA ILE A 117 -8.06 -7.20 23.33
C ILE A 117 -6.99 -6.11 23.22
N ILE A 118 -6.76 -5.35 24.30
CA ILE A 118 -5.75 -4.28 24.31
C ILE A 118 -4.35 -4.84 24.05
N LYS A 119 -4.01 -5.99 24.65
CA LYS A 119 -2.72 -6.65 24.39
C LYS A 119 -2.57 -7.08 22.93
N ALA A 120 -3.63 -7.62 22.31
CA ALA A 120 -3.61 -8.00 20.89
C ALA A 120 -3.49 -6.77 19.96
N MET A 121 -4.08 -5.64 20.35
CA MET A 121 -4.03 -4.37 19.63
C MET A 121 -2.76 -3.55 19.90
N SER A 122 -1.96 -3.94 20.89
CA SER A 122 -0.76 -3.20 21.31
C SER A 122 0.46 -3.52 20.47
N LEU A 123 1.50 -2.69 20.64
CA LEU A 123 2.80 -2.88 20.02
C LEU A 123 3.39 -4.25 20.40
N PRO A 124 4.19 -4.88 19.52
CA PRO A 124 4.80 -6.17 19.81
C PRO A 124 5.72 -6.11 21.05
N GLU A 125 5.61 -7.07 21.98
CA GLU A 125 6.43 -7.09 23.22
C GLU A 125 7.94 -7.05 22.96
N ASN A 126 8.42 -7.70 21.89
CA ASN A 126 9.83 -7.69 21.48
C ASN A 126 10.00 -6.85 20.21
N MET A 127 10.00 -5.53 20.38
CA MET A 127 10.21 -4.56 19.30
C MET A 127 11.64 -4.60 18.74
N GLY A 128 12.61 -5.10 19.49
CA GLY A 128 14.02 -5.20 19.09
C GLY A 128 14.35 -6.38 18.17
N SER A 129 13.41 -7.32 17.96
CA SER A 129 13.65 -8.51 17.15
C SER A 129 13.88 -8.18 15.66
N PRO A 130 15.05 -8.48 15.08
CA PRO A 130 15.34 -8.16 13.69
C PRO A 130 14.37 -8.82 12.70
N ARG A 131 13.94 -10.05 13.00
CA ARG A 131 12.96 -10.79 12.18
C ARG A 131 11.61 -10.10 12.16
N LYS A 132 11.09 -9.70 13.32
CA LYS A 132 9.79 -9.00 13.39
C LYS A 132 9.85 -7.66 12.67
N GLN A 133 10.95 -6.92 12.86
CA GLN A 133 11.15 -5.64 12.16
C GLN A 133 11.21 -5.84 10.64
N PHE A 134 11.96 -6.84 10.17
CA PHE A 134 12.05 -7.18 8.76
C PHE A 134 10.67 -7.51 8.16
N TYR A 135 9.90 -8.41 8.77
CA TYR A 135 8.60 -8.81 8.23
C TYR A 135 7.58 -7.67 8.24
N PHE A 136 7.55 -6.84 9.29
CA PHE A 136 6.65 -5.69 9.30
C PHE A 136 7.06 -4.64 8.27
N GLN A 137 8.36 -4.38 8.13
CA GLN A 137 8.84 -3.46 7.11
C GLN A 137 8.58 -3.99 5.70
N LEU A 138 8.75 -5.30 5.48
CA LEU A 138 8.39 -5.96 4.22
C LEU A 138 6.89 -5.87 3.96
N PHE A 139 6.04 -6.05 4.97
CA PHE A 139 4.59 -5.89 4.86
C PHE A 139 4.22 -4.45 4.46
N HIS A 140 4.78 -3.44 5.14
CA HIS A 140 4.59 -2.04 4.76
C HIS A 140 5.03 -1.75 3.32
N SER A 141 6.23 -2.24 2.94
CA SER A 141 6.73 -2.10 1.57
C SER A 141 5.85 -2.81 0.55
N ALA A 142 5.43 -4.04 0.81
CA ALA A 142 4.58 -4.83 -0.08
C ALA A 142 3.23 -4.16 -0.29
N THR A 143 2.57 -3.71 0.79
CA THR A 143 1.30 -2.97 0.71
C THR A 143 1.44 -1.72 -0.16
N THR A 144 2.48 -0.90 0.08
CA THR A 144 2.72 0.32 -0.69
C THR A 144 3.00 0.02 -2.15
N VAL A 145 3.96 -0.88 -2.42
CA VAL A 145 4.42 -1.23 -3.76
C VAL A 145 3.29 -1.85 -4.56
N PHE A 146 2.50 -2.75 -3.98
CA PHE A 146 1.36 -3.37 -4.66
C PHE A 146 0.26 -2.35 -4.97
N CYS A 147 0.02 -1.37 -4.09
CA CYS A 147 -0.89 -0.27 -4.40
C CYS A 147 -0.40 0.55 -5.60
N PHE A 148 0.89 0.90 -5.65
CA PHE A 148 1.47 1.63 -6.78
C PHE A 148 1.43 0.81 -8.07
N MET A 149 1.77 -0.48 -8.00
CA MET A 149 1.65 -1.40 -9.13
C MET A 149 0.21 -1.46 -9.64
N ASN A 150 -0.76 -1.63 -8.75
CA ASN A 150 -2.18 -1.71 -9.10
C ASN A 150 -2.66 -0.43 -9.81
N SER A 151 -2.26 0.75 -9.32
CA SER A 151 -2.54 2.01 -9.99
C SER A 151 -1.89 2.10 -11.36
N VAL A 152 -0.60 1.78 -11.46
CA VAL A 152 0.11 1.85 -12.75
C VAL A 152 -0.50 0.89 -13.77
N ILE A 153 -0.77 -0.35 -13.37
CA ILE A 153 -1.33 -1.36 -14.26
C ILE A 153 -2.72 -0.94 -14.73
N TYR A 154 -3.61 -0.51 -13.83
CA TYR A 154 -4.96 -0.15 -14.24
C TYR A 154 -4.98 1.07 -15.17
N TRP A 155 -4.36 2.18 -14.75
CA TRP A 155 -4.47 3.46 -15.46
C TRP A 155 -3.69 3.49 -16.78
N PHE A 156 -2.56 2.79 -16.87
CA PHE A 156 -1.69 2.83 -18.04
C PHE A 156 -1.75 1.58 -18.92
N ILE A 157 -2.20 0.43 -18.41
CA ILE A 157 -2.22 -0.84 -19.16
C ILE A 157 -3.66 -1.29 -19.39
N THR A 158 -4.38 -1.66 -18.33
CA THR A 158 -5.72 -2.27 -18.44
C THR A 158 -6.71 -1.34 -19.13
N ARG A 159 -6.80 -0.08 -18.67
CA ARG A 159 -7.76 0.87 -19.25
C ARG A 159 -7.47 1.19 -20.71
N GLN A 160 -6.19 1.26 -21.10
CA GLN A 160 -5.82 1.50 -22.50
C GLN A 160 -6.16 0.30 -23.39
N HIS A 161 -5.97 -0.92 -22.86
CA HIS A 161 -6.37 -2.16 -23.53
C HIS A 161 -7.88 -2.21 -23.75
N ASP A 162 -8.67 -1.94 -22.71
CA ASP A 162 -10.14 -2.03 -22.79
C ASP A 162 -10.71 -0.97 -23.75
N ALA A 163 -10.17 0.24 -23.74
CA ALA A 163 -10.53 1.29 -24.69
C ALA A 163 -10.21 0.89 -26.16
N ALA A 164 -9.06 0.25 -26.39
CA ALA A 164 -8.69 -0.24 -27.72
C ALA A 164 -9.59 -1.39 -28.18
N ALA A 165 -9.92 -2.33 -27.28
CA ALA A 165 -10.82 -3.44 -27.56
C ALA A 165 -12.24 -2.95 -27.90
N ALA A 166 -12.76 -1.97 -27.15
CA ALA A 166 -14.06 -1.36 -27.43
C ALA A 166 -14.09 -0.65 -28.80
N ALA A 167 -13.02 0.06 -29.18
CA ALA A 167 -12.93 0.71 -30.48
C ALA A 167 -12.94 -0.28 -31.65
N LEU A 168 -12.26 -1.42 -31.50
CA LEU A 168 -12.24 -2.50 -32.48
C LEU A 168 -13.63 -3.14 -32.66
N ALA A 169 -14.37 -3.33 -31.56
CA ALA A 169 -15.72 -3.91 -31.61
C ALA A 169 -16.73 -3.03 -32.39
N VAL A 170 -16.52 -1.70 -32.41
CA VAL A 170 -17.37 -0.75 -33.14
C VAL A 170 -16.97 -0.66 -34.63
N GLY A 171 -15.88 -1.30 -35.07
CA GLY A 171 -15.49 -1.42 -36.48
C GLY A 171 -15.13 -0.10 -37.17
N SER A 172 -14.84 0.96 -36.40
CA SER A 172 -14.59 2.29 -36.94
C SER A 172 -13.11 2.64 -36.86
N GLU A 173 -12.41 2.69 -38.00
CA GLU A 173 -11.03 3.22 -38.08
C GLU A 173 -10.92 4.65 -37.56
N VAL A 174 -12.00 5.44 -37.69
CA VAL A 174 -12.09 6.79 -37.13
C VAL A 174 -12.18 6.73 -35.60
N ALA A 175 -12.91 5.78 -35.03
CA ALA A 175 -12.95 5.57 -33.58
C ALA A 175 -11.62 5.03 -33.04
N VAL A 176 -10.92 4.16 -33.78
CA VAL A 176 -9.58 3.68 -33.42
C VAL A 176 -8.57 4.84 -33.43
N ASN A 177 -8.58 5.69 -34.46
CA ASN A 177 -7.71 6.86 -34.53
C ASN A 177 -8.12 7.97 -33.55
N LEU A 178 -9.42 8.10 -33.25
CA LEU A 178 -9.94 9.02 -32.25
C LEU A 178 -9.57 8.57 -30.84
N VAL A 179 -9.69 7.28 -30.48
CA VAL A 179 -9.21 6.72 -29.19
C VAL A 179 -7.70 6.88 -29.06
N LYS A 180 -6.95 6.69 -30.16
CA LYS A 180 -5.51 6.97 -30.19
C LYS A 180 -5.21 8.46 -29.96
N ALA A 181 -6.08 9.37 -30.39
CA ALA A 181 -5.96 10.82 -30.20
C ALA A 181 -6.58 11.35 -28.88
N THR A 182 -7.60 10.69 -28.32
CA THR A 182 -8.32 11.00 -27.07
C THR A 182 -7.80 10.19 -25.89
N SER A 183 -6.79 9.35 -26.11
CA SER A 183 -5.87 8.89 -25.05
C SER A 183 -5.28 10.07 -24.24
N GLY A 184 -5.40 11.32 -24.75
CA GLY A 184 -5.13 12.57 -24.05
C GLY A 184 -6.28 13.20 -23.22
N THR A 185 -7.52 12.69 -23.24
CA THR A 185 -8.62 13.16 -22.38
C THR A 185 -8.82 12.19 -21.20
N PRO A 186 -8.24 12.45 -20.01
CA PRO A 186 -7.89 11.37 -19.08
C PRO A 186 -9.05 10.79 -18.27
N ILE A 187 -10.28 11.31 -18.34
CA ILE A 187 -11.36 11.00 -17.38
C ILE A 187 -12.78 11.00 -18.01
N SER A 188 -12.96 11.43 -19.26
CA SER A 188 -14.29 11.63 -19.85
C SER A 188 -15.08 10.32 -20.08
N ASP A 189 -14.38 9.23 -20.36
CA ASP A 189 -14.89 7.86 -20.43
C ASP A 189 -15.37 7.35 -19.07
N LEU A 190 -14.65 7.61 -17.97
CA LEU A 190 -15.06 7.21 -16.62
C LEU A 190 -16.36 7.92 -16.22
N LEU A 191 -16.44 9.24 -16.42
CA LEU A 191 -17.58 10.05 -15.99
C LEU A 191 -18.88 9.76 -16.74
N GLY A 192 -18.82 9.05 -17.88
CA GLY A 192 -19.98 8.66 -18.68
C GLY A 192 -20.71 7.42 -18.16
N GLU A 193 -20.08 6.58 -17.34
CA GLU A 193 -20.64 5.29 -16.92
C GLU A 193 -21.39 5.33 -15.58
N GLY A 194 -21.62 6.53 -15.04
CA GLY A 194 -22.31 6.77 -13.78
C GLY A 194 -21.36 6.96 -12.59
N TRP A 195 -21.80 7.78 -11.64
CA TRP A 195 -20.96 8.23 -10.52
C TRP A 195 -20.50 7.08 -9.62
N PHE A 196 -21.33 6.05 -9.43
CA PHE A 196 -21.04 4.95 -8.50
C PHE A 196 -19.96 4.01 -9.04
N LYS A 197 -20.08 3.57 -10.30
CA LYS A 197 -19.03 2.79 -11.00
C LYS A 197 -17.70 3.56 -11.04
N THR A 198 -17.75 4.84 -11.42
CA THR A 198 -16.58 5.74 -11.42
C THR A 198 -15.91 5.77 -10.05
N PHE A 199 -16.70 5.97 -9.00
CA PHE A 199 -16.22 6.03 -7.62
C PHE A 199 -15.53 4.71 -7.21
N VAL A 200 -16.14 3.56 -7.52
CA VAL A 200 -15.58 2.25 -7.16
C VAL A 200 -14.26 1.99 -7.91
N MET A 201 -14.20 2.31 -9.21
CA MET A 201 -12.98 2.14 -10.01
C MET A 201 -11.84 3.03 -9.50
N ILE A 202 -12.11 4.31 -9.21
CA ILE A 202 -11.12 5.21 -8.62
C ILE A 202 -10.66 4.70 -7.25
N ASN A 203 -11.57 4.17 -6.44
CA ASN A 203 -11.21 3.62 -5.14
C ASN A 203 -10.30 2.40 -5.23
N LEU A 204 -10.70 1.42 -6.05
CA LEU A 204 -9.95 0.19 -6.24
C LEU A 204 -8.56 0.44 -6.82
N HIS A 205 -8.40 1.43 -7.70
CA HIS A 205 -7.19 1.60 -8.49
C HIS A 205 -6.39 2.87 -8.24
N ALA A 206 -6.88 3.85 -7.48
CA ALA A 206 -6.13 5.07 -7.17
C ALA A 206 -6.12 5.41 -5.67
N ALA A 207 -7.24 5.29 -4.97
CA ALA A 207 -7.36 5.74 -3.58
C ALA A 207 -6.33 5.05 -2.66
N ASN A 208 -6.15 3.73 -2.79
CA ASN A 208 -5.17 3.00 -1.98
C ASN A 208 -3.73 3.52 -2.18
N SER A 209 -3.32 3.81 -3.42
CA SER A 209 -1.99 4.41 -3.67
C SER A 209 -1.84 5.79 -3.02
N LEU A 210 -2.88 6.63 -3.12
CA LEU A 210 -2.87 7.96 -2.55
C LEU A 210 -2.81 7.91 -1.02
N ILE A 211 -3.59 7.01 -0.41
CA ILE A 211 -3.55 6.74 1.02
C ILE A 211 -2.15 6.31 1.46
N MET A 212 -1.49 5.42 0.72
CA MET A 212 -0.12 5.02 1.05
C MET A 212 0.91 6.15 0.85
N VAL A 213 0.70 7.07 -0.10
CA VAL A 213 1.50 8.30 -0.20
C VAL A 213 1.29 9.19 1.03
N VAL A 214 0.05 9.43 1.43
CA VAL A 214 -0.28 10.20 2.65
C VAL A 214 0.32 9.54 3.89
N GLU A 215 0.25 8.21 3.99
CA GLU A 215 0.84 7.44 5.06
C GLU A 215 2.36 7.65 5.15
N ILE A 216 3.07 7.54 4.01
CA ILE A 216 4.50 7.80 3.94
C ILE A 216 4.79 9.21 4.41
N PHE A 217 4.14 10.22 3.83
CA PHE A 217 4.47 11.62 4.11
C PHE A 217 4.10 12.05 5.53
N PHE A 218 2.92 11.69 6.03
CA PHE A 218 2.34 12.34 7.20
C PHE A 218 2.17 11.43 8.41
N PHE A 219 1.87 10.15 8.23
CA PHE A 219 1.41 9.32 9.36
C PHE A 219 2.49 8.47 9.99
N ASN A 220 3.57 8.17 9.26
CA ASN A 220 4.70 7.44 9.81
C ASN A 220 6.05 8.16 9.61
N SER A 221 7.03 7.68 10.36
CA SER A 221 8.44 8.09 10.32
C SER A 221 9.37 6.92 9.98
N ILE A 222 8.85 5.89 9.28
CA ILE A 222 9.58 4.68 8.90
C ILE A 222 10.70 5.05 7.93
N LYS A 223 11.95 4.71 8.30
CA LYS A 223 13.13 4.95 7.46
C LYS A 223 13.30 3.86 6.39
N PRO A 224 14.01 4.15 5.28
CA PRO A 224 14.36 3.14 4.29
C PRO A 224 15.19 2.01 4.92
N ALA A 225 14.96 0.77 4.48
CA ALA A 225 15.75 -0.40 4.91
C ALA A 225 17.14 -0.41 4.25
N LEU A 226 17.97 0.63 4.44
CA LEU A 226 19.22 0.83 3.66
C LEU A 226 20.18 -0.36 3.72
N VAL A 227 20.23 -1.07 4.84
CA VAL A 227 21.09 -2.26 5.02
C VAL A 227 20.53 -3.51 4.32
N ASN A 228 19.22 -3.55 4.08
CA ASN A 228 18.49 -4.75 3.62
C ASN A 228 17.75 -4.54 2.28
N VAL A 229 18.08 -3.49 1.52
CA VAL A 229 17.39 -3.11 0.27
C VAL A 229 17.28 -4.31 -0.70
N GLY A 230 18.38 -5.04 -0.92
CA GLY A 230 18.39 -6.20 -1.82
C GLY A 230 17.43 -7.30 -1.37
N SER A 231 17.41 -7.62 -0.07
CA SER A 231 16.50 -8.63 0.48
C SER A 231 15.02 -8.21 0.38
N HIS A 232 14.73 -6.91 0.55
CA HIS A 232 13.38 -6.37 0.35
C HIS A 232 12.97 -6.45 -1.11
N MET A 233 13.83 -6.04 -2.05
CA MET A 233 13.54 -6.13 -3.49
C MET A 233 13.27 -7.56 -3.93
N LEU A 234 14.13 -8.52 -3.53
CA LEU A 234 13.93 -9.94 -3.84
C LEU A 234 12.65 -10.49 -3.20
N SER A 235 12.34 -10.09 -1.98
CA SER A 235 11.10 -10.50 -1.31
C SER A 235 9.87 -9.93 -2.01
N LEU A 236 9.90 -8.68 -2.48
CA LEU A 236 8.82 -8.06 -3.24
C LEU A 236 8.62 -8.76 -4.58
N MET A 237 9.70 -9.06 -5.31
CA MET A 237 9.63 -9.84 -6.54
C MET A 237 9.05 -11.24 -6.29
N GLY A 238 9.47 -11.89 -5.20
CA GLY A 238 8.93 -13.18 -4.78
C GLY A 238 7.43 -13.12 -4.44
N LEU A 239 6.98 -12.07 -3.75
CA LEU A 239 5.56 -11.83 -3.47
C LEU A 239 4.76 -11.54 -4.74
N SER A 240 5.31 -10.78 -5.70
CA SER A 240 4.69 -10.57 -7.01
C SER A 240 4.56 -11.88 -7.79
N GLY A 241 5.60 -12.72 -7.78
CA GLY A 241 5.53 -14.07 -8.35
C GLY A 241 4.50 -14.96 -7.65
N ALA A 242 4.42 -14.89 -6.32
CA ALA A 242 3.40 -15.59 -5.54
C ALA A 242 1.98 -15.13 -5.89
N TYR A 243 1.78 -13.84 -6.16
CA TYR A 243 0.50 -13.34 -6.66
C TYR A 243 0.17 -13.89 -8.06
N LEU A 244 1.13 -14.01 -8.97
CA LEU A 244 0.87 -14.64 -10.29
C LEU A 244 0.42 -16.09 -10.13
N ALA A 245 1.06 -16.84 -9.22
CA ALA A 245 0.64 -18.19 -8.87
C ALA A 245 -0.78 -18.19 -8.26
N TRP A 246 -1.08 -17.22 -7.39
CA TRP A 246 -2.43 -17.03 -6.83
C TRP A 246 -3.48 -16.74 -7.90
N GLY A 247 -3.16 -15.90 -8.89
CA GLY A 247 -4.02 -15.63 -10.04
C GLY A 247 -4.26 -16.86 -10.92
N ALA A 248 -3.25 -17.73 -11.06
CA ALA A 248 -3.40 -19.02 -11.75
C ALA A 248 -4.31 -19.99 -10.98
N VAL A 249 -4.24 -20.00 -9.64
CA VAL A 249 -5.22 -20.70 -8.78
C VAL A 249 -6.61 -20.09 -8.95
N GLY A 250 -6.71 -18.76 -9.06
CA GLY A 250 -7.96 -18.07 -9.37
C GLY A 250 -8.62 -18.63 -10.64
N LYS A 251 -7.87 -18.71 -11.73
CA LYS A 251 -8.37 -19.33 -12.97
C LYS A 251 -8.87 -20.75 -12.78
N SER A 252 -8.17 -21.60 -12.03
CA SER A 252 -8.60 -22.99 -11.86
C SER A 252 -9.91 -23.10 -11.06
N VAL A 253 -10.20 -22.13 -10.19
CA VAL A 253 -11.42 -22.07 -9.37
C VAL A 253 -12.57 -21.37 -10.10
N THR A 254 -12.30 -20.27 -10.80
CA THR A 254 -13.34 -19.36 -11.32
C THR A 254 -13.46 -19.36 -12.83
N GLY A 255 -12.53 -19.99 -13.54
CA GLY A 255 -12.46 -20.04 -15.01
C GLY A 255 -11.79 -18.83 -15.65
N GLU A 256 -11.47 -17.80 -14.88
CA GLU A 256 -11.02 -16.49 -15.40
C GLU A 256 -9.70 -16.06 -14.76
N TYR A 257 -8.82 -15.45 -15.54
CA TYR A 257 -7.61 -14.82 -15.01
C TYR A 257 -7.91 -13.42 -14.45
N PRO A 258 -7.20 -12.97 -13.40
CA PRO A 258 -7.37 -11.63 -12.85
C PRO A 258 -6.83 -10.52 -13.76
N PHE A 259 -6.04 -10.88 -14.78
CA PHE A 259 -5.52 -9.95 -15.77
C PHE A 259 -5.64 -10.54 -17.18
N PHE A 260 -6.05 -9.71 -18.14
CA PHE A 260 -6.15 -10.09 -19.55
C PHE A 260 -4.84 -10.68 -20.10
N TRP A 261 -3.70 -10.12 -19.68
CA TRP A 261 -2.39 -10.53 -20.17
C TRP A 261 -1.88 -11.86 -19.62
N MET A 262 -2.61 -12.46 -18.67
CA MET A 262 -2.36 -13.83 -18.23
C MET A 262 -3.05 -14.86 -19.12
N ASP A 263 -3.97 -14.43 -19.98
CA ASP A 263 -4.72 -15.30 -20.88
C ASP A 263 -4.06 -15.40 -22.27
N GLU A 264 -3.53 -16.59 -22.58
CA GLU A 264 -2.94 -16.89 -23.89
C GLU A 264 -3.90 -16.59 -25.05
N ALA A 265 -5.21 -16.81 -24.85
CA ALA A 265 -6.20 -16.54 -25.89
C ALA A 265 -6.35 -15.03 -26.19
N GLN A 266 -6.06 -14.16 -25.22
CA GLN A 266 -6.17 -12.71 -25.38
C GLN A 266 -4.87 -12.08 -25.91
N VAL A 267 -3.71 -12.55 -25.46
CA VAL A 267 -2.41 -12.00 -25.92
C VAL A 267 -1.80 -12.75 -27.10
N GLY A 268 -2.40 -13.87 -27.50
CA GLY A 268 -2.06 -14.62 -28.72
C GLY A 268 -0.90 -15.60 -28.62
N SER A 269 -0.08 -15.57 -27.55
CA SER A 269 0.99 -16.55 -27.35
C SER A 269 1.43 -16.73 -25.90
N LYS A 270 2.03 -17.90 -25.59
CA LYS A 270 2.61 -18.19 -24.27
C LYS A 270 3.84 -17.34 -23.96
N GLU A 271 4.59 -16.98 -25.01
CA GLU A 271 5.74 -16.09 -24.90
C GLU A 271 5.29 -14.69 -24.46
N ALA A 272 4.16 -14.19 -24.99
CA ALA A 272 3.60 -12.91 -24.58
C ALA A 272 3.15 -12.94 -23.10
N VAL A 273 2.41 -13.98 -22.69
CA VAL A 273 2.02 -14.18 -21.27
C VAL A 273 3.25 -14.16 -20.35
N SER A 274 4.31 -14.85 -20.76
CA SER A 274 5.57 -14.93 -20.01
C SER A 274 6.23 -13.55 -19.91
N LEU A 275 6.25 -12.78 -21.00
CA LEU A 275 6.83 -11.43 -21.01
C LEU A 275 6.06 -10.46 -20.11
N TYR A 276 4.72 -10.47 -20.15
CA TYR A 276 3.90 -9.65 -19.25
C TYR A 276 4.09 -10.05 -17.78
N SER A 277 4.20 -11.35 -17.51
CA SER A 277 4.46 -11.86 -16.15
C SER A 277 5.83 -11.40 -15.62
N ILE A 278 6.88 -11.42 -16.46
CA ILE A 278 8.19 -10.86 -16.13
C ILE A 278 8.07 -9.35 -15.87
N GLY A 279 7.35 -8.63 -16.74
CA GLY A 279 7.08 -7.21 -16.58
C GLY A 279 6.40 -6.88 -15.25
N PHE A 280 5.39 -7.66 -14.85
CA PHE A 280 4.70 -7.52 -13.57
C PHE A 280 5.65 -7.70 -12.38
N VAL A 281 6.50 -8.72 -12.40
CA VAL A 281 7.49 -8.96 -11.34
C VAL A 281 8.54 -7.86 -11.29
N LEU A 282 9.01 -7.37 -12.45
CA LEU A 282 9.97 -6.27 -12.53
C LEU A 282 9.36 -4.89 -12.23
N LEU A 283 8.04 -4.75 -12.26
CA LEU A 283 7.37 -3.53 -11.82
C LEU A 283 7.49 -3.31 -10.30
N ALA A 284 7.57 -4.38 -9.51
CA ALA A 284 7.73 -4.29 -8.06
C ALA A 284 8.99 -3.52 -7.62
N PRO A 285 10.21 -3.82 -8.11
CA PRO A 285 11.39 -3.04 -7.77
C PRO A 285 11.32 -1.59 -8.29
N MET A 286 10.69 -1.33 -9.44
CA MET A 286 10.50 0.04 -9.92
C MET A 286 9.62 0.86 -8.97
N MET A 287 8.50 0.29 -8.52
CA MET A 287 7.60 0.93 -7.56
C MET A 287 8.22 1.02 -6.16
N TYR A 288 9.13 0.12 -5.80
CA TYR A 288 9.89 0.22 -4.56
C TYR A 288 10.88 1.39 -4.56
N ILE A 289 11.52 1.67 -5.69
CA ILE A 289 12.35 2.87 -5.87
C ILE A 289 11.49 4.13 -5.72
N LEU A 290 10.28 4.15 -6.32
CA LEU A 290 9.34 5.26 -6.16
C LEU A 290 8.95 5.48 -4.69
N MET A 291 8.64 4.41 -3.96
CA MET A 291 8.39 4.46 -2.51
C MET A 291 9.57 5.07 -1.75
N HIS A 292 10.80 4.65 -2.03
CA HIS A 292 12.00 5.24 -1.43
C HIS A 292 12.18 6.72 -1.80
N GLY A 293 11.81 7.12 -3.02
CA GLY A 293 11.76 8.52 -3.43
C GLY A 293 10.86 9.35 -2.52
N PHE A 294 9.63 8.90 -2.27
CA PHE A 294 8.71 9.60 -1.35
C PHE A 294 9.24 9.67 0.08
N ILE A 295 9.83 8.58 0.58
CA ILE A 295 10.46 8.56 1.91
C ILE A 295 11.60 9.58 1.98
N GLY A 296 12.47 9.62 0.95
CA GLY A 296 13.57 10.57 0.86
C GLY A 296 13.10 12.03 0.83
N ILE A 297 12.04 12.34 0.07
CA ILE A 297 11.44 13.68 0.04
C ILE A 297 10.94 14.05 1.43
N ARG A 298 10.17 13.18 2.10
CA ARG A 298 9.69 13.44 3.46
C ARG A 298 10.85 13.68 4.42
N GLU A 299 11.89 12.87 4.39
CA GLU A 299 13.06 13.05 5.25
C GLU A 299 13.75 14.39 5.02
N ILE A 300 13.82 14.88 3.79
CA ILE A 300 14.34 16.23 3.49
C ILE A 300 13.43 17.30 4.10
N LEU A 301 12.10 17.15 3.97
CA LEU A 301 11.12 18.13 4.45
C LEU A 301 10.98 18.16 5.99
N THR A 302 11.30 17.06 6.67
CA THR A 302 11.13 16.90 8.12
C THR A 302 12.43 17.02 8.91
N ARG A 303 13.57 17.20 8.22
CA ARG A 303 14.83 17.53 8.88
C ARG A 303 14.66 18.82 9.68
N PRO A 304 15.00 18.82 10.98
CA PRO A 304 15.11 20.06 11.74
C PRO A 304 16.08 20.95 10.99
N GLY A 305 15.63 22.12 10.56
CA GLY A 305 16.49 23.07 9.88
C GLY A 305 17.71 23.36 10.75
N ASN A 306 18.89 23.39 10.14
CA ASN A 306 19.95 24.26 10.62
C ASN A 306 19.32 25.67 10.67
N ARG A 307 18.82 26.05 11.85
CA ARG A 307 18.63 27.44 12.23
C ARG A 307 20.03 28.05 12.16
N THR A 308 20.41 28.52 10.98
CA THR A 308 21.29 29.67 10.87
C THR A 308 20.45 30.84 11.33
N ASP A 309 20.32 30.96 12.66
CA ASP A 309 19.94 32.22 13.27
C ASP A 309 21.05 33.22 12.91
N HIS A 310 20.60 34.41 12.52
CA HIS A 310 21.35 35.54 11.97
C HIS A 310 22.60 35.95 12.74
#